data_AF-A0A2I0PSB5-F1
#
_entry.id   AF-A0A2I0PSB5-F1
#
_cell.length_a   1.000
_cell.length_b   1.000
_cell.length_c   1.000
_cell.angle_alpha   90.00
_cell.angle_beta   90.00
_cell.angle_gamma   90.00
#
_symmetry.space_group_name_H-M   'P 1'
#
loop_
_entity.id
_entity.type
_entity.pdbx_description
1 polymer ?
#
loop_
_entity_poly.entity_id
_entity_poly.type
_entity_poly.pdbx_seq_one_letter_code
_entity_poly.pdbx_strand_id
1 'polypeptide(L)'
;MRKPKKVLISAVCIPKSKRIIRKSKYSYGDALDFFARVLTNKSTGLKSIIDVTEVEIRELKLHIEKLQADLYHKESYLEKLLEELKSDRSYPDSYLEKDIDDSIRTIIKIANRFNCNPLEIDSFTGSDTLNFHAKKCDIPVIELEQRLEQEKSDEGI
;
A
#
# COMPACT_ATOMS: atom_id res chain seq x y z
N MET A 1 58.62 -19.44 -30.84
CA MET A 1 57.77 -18.29 -30.42
C MET A 1 58.35 -17.66 -29.16
N ARG A 2 58.79 -16.39 -29.22
CA ARG A 2 59.31 -15.68 -28.03
C ARG A 2 58.16 -14.90 -27.37
N LYS A 3 57.90 -15.15 -26.09
CA LYS A 3 56.88 -14.42 -25.30
C LYS A 3 57.26 -12.93 -25.23
N PRO A 4 56.29 -12.00 -25.32
CA PRO A 4 56.59 -10.58 -25.21
C PRO A 4 57.10 -10.27 -23.79
N LYS A 5 58.26 -9.61 -23.69
CA LYS A 5 58.78 -9.08 -22.42
C LYS A 5 57.79 -8.04 -21.90
N LYS A 6 57.25 -8.24 -20.70
CA LYS A 6 56.46 -7.21 -20.00
C LYS A 6 57.40 -6.07 -19.62
N VAL A 7 57.22 -4.91 -20.23
CA VAL A 7 57.93 -3.68 -19.89
C VAL A 7 57.14 -2.97 -18.80
N LEU A 8 57.79 -2.73 -17.65
CA LEU A 8 57.26 -1.86 -16.60
C LEU A 8 57.32 -0.42 -17.10
N ILE A 9 56.19 0.13 -17.51
CA ILE A 9 56.06 1.56 -17.84
C ILE A 9 55.83 2.30 -16.52
N SER A 10 56.92 2.79 -15.94
CA SER A 10 56.84 3.80 -14.88
C SER A 10 56.24 5.08 -15.50
N ALA A 11 55.01 5.42 -15.14
CA ALA A 11 54.38 6.68 -15.51
C ALA A 11 55.05 7.84 -14.76
N VAL A 12 56.26 8.22 -15.20
CA VAL A 12 56.83 9.51 -14.84
C VAL A 12 56.04 10.55 -15.62
N CYS A 13 55.13 11.25 -14.94
CA CYS A 13 54.45 12.42 -15.50
C CYS A 13 55.50 13.44 -15.92
N ILE A 14 55.75 13.58 -17.22
CA ILE A 14 56.54 14.68 -17.77
C ILE A 14 55.66 15.93 -17.66
N PRO A 15 56.00 16.92 -16.83
CA PRO A 15 55.19 18.13 -16.73
C PRO A 15 55.23 18.85 -18.09
N LYS A 16 54.05 19.02 -18.73
CA LYS A 16 53.89 19.75 -20.00
C LYS A 16 54.30 21.24 -19.91
N SER A 17 54.53 21.75 -18.69
CA SER A 17 55.08 23.08 -18.44
C SER A 17 56.39 22.98 -17.66
N LYS A 18 57.52 23.22 -18.32
CA LYS A 18 58.83 23.48 -17.69
C LYS A 18 58.98 24.94 -17.21
N ARG A 19 57.89 25.68 -17.02
CA ARG A 19 57.96 27.00 -16.38
C ARG A 19 57.78 26.81 -14.88
N ILE A 20 58.91 26.82 -14.16
CA ILE A 20 58.91 27.33 -12.79
C ILE A 20 58.26 28.71 -12.89
N ILE A 21 57.12 28.93 -12.22
CA ILE A 21 56.48 30.23 -12.14
C ILE A 21 57.42 31.11 -11.31
N ARG A 22 58.45 31.68 -11.96
CA ARG A 22 59.55 32.45 -11.34
C ARG A 22 59.08 33.78 -10.69
N LYS A 23 57.77 33.98 -10.52
CA LYS A 23 57.14 35.15 -9.89
C LYS A 23 55.86 34.81 -9.10
N SER A 24 55.58 33.54 -8.79
CA SER A 24 54.59 33.23 -7.75
C SER A 24 55.31 33.18 -6.40
N LYS A 25 54.73 33.78 -5.36
CA LYS A 25 55.22 33.61 -3.97
C LYS A 25 55.08 32.17 -3.44
N TYR A 26 54.68 31.23 -4.29
CA TYR A 26 54.32 29.86 -3.95
C TYR A 26 55.33 28.90 -4.56
N SER A 27 55.86 28.02 -3.72
CA SER A 27 56.72 26.91 -4.04
C SER A 27 55.93 25.71 -4.57
N TYR A 28 56.63 24.72 -5.10
CA TYR A 28 56.03 23.44 -5.47
C TYR A 28 55.43 22.70 -4.26
N GLY A 29 56.03 22.85 -3.07
CA GLY A 29 55.48 22.32 -1.83
C GLY A 29 54.13 22.94 -1.47
N ASP A 30 53.98 24.25 -1.64
CA ASP A 30 52.72 24.97 -1.39
C ASP A 30 51.58 24.49 -2.30
N ALA A 31 51.91 24.12 -3.55
CA ALA A 31 50.94 23.55 -4.47
C ALA A 31 50.48 22.15 -4.03
N LEU A 32 51.42 21.29 -3.61
CA LEU A 32 51.08 19.97 -3.08
C LEU A 32 50.24 20.05 -1.81
N ASP A 33 50.59 20.95 -0.88
CA ASP A 33 49.84 21.19 0.35
C ASP A 33 48.43 21.73 0.06
N PHE A 34 48.29 22.62 -0.92
CA PHE A 34 46.98 23.10 -1.36
C PHE A 34 46.11 21.95 -1.89
N PHE A 35 46.64 21.09 -2.76
CA PHE A 35 45.89 19.93 -3.27
C PHE A 35 45.55 18.92 -2.17
N ALA A 36 46.48 18.65 -1.25
CA ALA A 36 46.23 17.77 -0.10
C ALA A 36 45.11 18.30 0.80
N ARG A 37 45.10 19.63 1.08
CA ARG A 37 44.01 20.28 1.84
C ARG A 37 42.67 20.24 1.11
N VAL A 38 42.66 20.47 -0.20
CA VAL A 38 41.42 20.42 -0.99
C VAL A 38 40.82 19.01 -1.03
N LEU A 39 41.67 17.98 -1.17
CA LEU A 39 41.23 16.58 -1.16
C LEU A 39 40.72 16.15 0.22
N THR A 40 41.43 16.51 1.28
CA THR A 40 41.04 16.18 2.66
C THR A 40 39.75 16.89 3.07
N ASN A 41 39.61 18.19 2.80
CA ASN A 41 38.39 18.96 3.11
C ASN A 41 37.14 18.43 2.42
N LYS A 42 37.26 17.98 1.16
CA LYS A 42 36.14 17.33 0.46
C LYS A 42 35.79 15.99 1.08
N SER A 43 36.79 15.20 1.49
CA SER A 43 36.54 13.91 2.15
C SER A 43 35.88 14.07 3.53
N THR A 44 36.25 15.10 4.29
CA THR A 44 35.65 15.37 5.61
C THR A 44 34.21 15.85 5.49
N GLY A 45 33.89 16.68 4.49
CA GLY A 45 32.51 17.12 4.25
C GLY A 45 31.59 15.98 3.80
N LEU A 46 32.09 15.10 2.92
CA LEU A 46 31.36 13.89 2.53
C LEU A 46 31.15 12.95 3.72
N LYS A 47 32.17 12.79 4.57
CA LYS A 47 32.06 11.97 5.78
C LYS A 47 31.02 12.52 6.75
N SER A 48 30.99 13.83 7.00
CA SER A 48 29.96 14.43 7.86
C SER A 48 28.55 14.27 7.29
N ILE A 49 28.39 14.35 5.96
CA ILE A 49 27.10 14.13 5.33
C ILE A 49 26.66 12.68 5.55
N ILE A 50 27.56 11.72 5.30
CA ILE A 50 27.30 10.29 5.52
C ILE A 50 26.91 10.03 6.97
N ASP A 51 27.68 10.56 7.93
CA ASP A 51 27.40 10.36 9.36
C ASP A 51 26.00 10.89 9.74
N VAL A 52 25.58 12.04 9.19
CA VAL A 52 24.23 12.59 9.41
C VAL A 52 23.16 11.71 8.76
N THR A 53 23.37 11.30 7.51
CA THR A 53 22.38 10.47 6.80
C THR A 53 22.23 9.09 7.46
N GLU A 54 23.30 8.53 8.01
CA GLU A 54 23.25 7.27 8.77
C GLU A 54 22.41 7.39 10.04
N VAL A 55 22.47 8.54 10.74
CA VAL A 55 21.62 8.81 11.90
C VAL A 55 20.16 8.91 11.49
N GLU A 56 19.86 9.69 10.44
CA GLU A 56 18.49 9.83 9.91
C GLU A 56 17.90 8.47 9.49
N ILE A 57 18.69 7.64 8.81
CA ILE A 57 18.27 6.28 8.42
C ILE A 57 17.95 5.43 9.66
N ARG A 58 18.75 5.55 10.73
CA ARG A 58 18.53 4.80 11.97
C ARG A 58 17.25 5.25 12.68
N GLU A 59 16.99 6.55 12.73
CA GLU A 59 15.78 7.10 13.32
C GLU A 59 14.53 6.68 12.53
N LEU A 60 14.59 6.73 11.20
CA LEU A 60 13.51 6.28 10.34
C LEU A 60 13.21 4.79 10.51
N LYS A 61 14.25 3.94 10.66
CA LYS A 61 14.07 2.51 10.95
C LYS A 61 13.33 2.29 12.27
N LEU A 62 13.74 2.98 13.34
CA LEU A 62 13.05 2.91 14.64
C LEU A 62 11.59 3.39 14.54
N HIS A 63 11.32 4.39 13.71
CA HIS A 63 9.96 4.87 13.50
C HIS A 63 9.09 3.84 12.76
N ILE A 64 9.64 3.19 11.73
CA ILE A 64 8.96 2.11 11.01
C ILE A 64 8.65 0.93 11.94
N GLU A 65 9.61 0.51 12.78
CA GLU A 65 9.40 -0.57 13.76
C GLU A 65 8.27 -0.25 14.74
N LYS A 66 8.18 1.00 15.23
CA LYS A 66 7.06 1.45 16.08
C LYS A 66 5.73 1.40 15.35
N LEU A 67 5.66 1.90 14.11
CA LEU A 67 4.44 1.88 13.32
C LEU A 67 3.99 0.44 13.00
N GLN A 68 4.92 -0.48 12.76
CA GLN A 68 4.61 -1.90 12.56
C GLN A 68 4.04 -2.53 13.83
N ALA A 69 4.59 -2.23 15.00
CA ALA A 69 4.05 -2.70 16.27
C ALA A 69 2.63 -2.14 16.53
N ASP A 70 2.42 -0.85 16.26
CA ASP A 70 1.10 -0.22 16.39
C ASP A 70 0.06 -0.84 15.44
N LEU A 71 0.45 -1.12 14.19
CA LEU A 71 -0.41 -1.80 13.23
C LEU A 71 -0.78 -3.21 13.70
N TYR A 72 0.21 -3.99 14.14
CA TYR A 72 -0.03 -5.33 14.67
C TYR A 72 -1.01 -5.32 15.86
N HIS A 73 -0.87 -4.35 16.77
CA HIS A 73 -1.79 -4.20 17.89
C HIS A 73 -3.22 -3.85 17.44
N LYS A 74 -3.37 -2.98 16.42
CA LYS A 74 -4.68 -2.64 15.87
C LYS A 74 -5.32 -3.81 15.12
N GLU A 75 -4.55 -4.55 14.35
CA GLU A 75 -5.00 -5.76 13.66
C GLU A 75 -5.49 -6.81 14.66
N SER A 76 -4.69 -7.09 15.70
CA SER A 76 -5.08 -8.01 16.77
C SER A 76 -6.34 -7.55 17.53
N TYR A 77 -6.50 -6.24 17.75
CA TYR A 77 -7.71 -5.70 18.37
C TYR A 77 -8.94 -5.86 17.46
N LEU A 78 -8.79 -5.62 16.15
CA LEU A 78 -9.87 -5.84 15.18
C LEU A 78 -10.25 -7.31 15.08
N GLU A 79 -9.28 -8.23 15.08
CA GLU A 79 -9.55 -9.67 15.11
C GLU A 79 -10.37 -10.05 16.34
N LYS A 80 -10.00 -9.55 17.53
CA LYS A 80 -10.79 -9.77 18.75
C LYS A 80 -12.19 -9.20 18.66
N LEU A 81 -12.36 -7.98 18.14
CA LEU A 81 -13.69 -7.41 17.93
C LEU A 81 -14.53 -8.24 16.94
N LEU A 82 -13.91 -8.78 15.90
CA LEU A 82 -14.58 -9.66 14.94
C LEU A 82 -14.95 -11.00 15.58
N GLU A 83 -14.10 -11.57 16.42
CA GLU A 83 -14.41 -12.76 17.21
C GLU A 83 -15.54 -12.49 18.21
N GLU A 84 -15.50 -11.35 18.91
CA GLU A 84 -16.56 -10.91 19.81
C GLU A 84 -17.88 -10.74 19.06
N LEU A 85 -17.91 -10.02 17.94
CA LEU A 85 -19.09 -9.88 17.09
C LEU A 85 -19.61 -11.22 16.55
N LYS A 86 -18.72 -12.15 16.20
CA LYS A 86 -19.11 -13.51 15.79
C LYS A 86 -19.65 -14.34 16.94
N SER A 87 -19.13 -14.13 18.16
CA SER A 87 -19.55 -14.86 19.36
C SER A 87 -20.85 -14.31 19.98
N ASP A 88 -21.08 -12.99 19.93
CA ASP A 88 -22.34 -12.33 20.28
C ASP A 88 -23.44 -12.64 19.26
N ARG A 89 -23.07 -13.04 18.03
CA ARG A 89 -23.95 -13.67 17.06
C ARG A 89 -24.19 -15.17 17.32
N SER A 90 -24.18 -15.59 18.59
CA SER A 90 -24.90 -16.79 19.00
C SER A 90 -26.41 -16.54 18.91
N TYR A 91 -26.91 -16.58 17.67
CA TYR A 91 -28.30 -16.60 17.18
C TYR A 91 -29.27 -15.48 17.59
N PRO A 92 -29.50 -14.55 16.62
CA PRO A 92 -30.84 -14.30 16.09
C PRO A 92 -30.98 -14.58 14.58
N ASP A 93 -29.93 -15.12 13.92
CA ASP A 93 -29.90 -15.27 12.45
C ASP A 93 -30.97 -16.23 11.89
N SER A 94 -31.41 -17.27 12.62
CA SER A 94 -32.43 -18.19 12.07
C SER A 94 -33.80 -17.53 11.82
N TYR A 95 -34.11 -16.46 12.56
CA TYR A 95 -35.39 -15.75 12.40
C TYR A 95 -35.25 -14.65 11.35
N LEU A 96 -34.14 -13.91 11.36
CA LEU A 96 -33.85 -12.89 10.34
C LEU A 96 -33.69 -13.51 8.95
N GLU A 97 -32.95 -14.61 8.81
CA GLU A 97 -32.82 -15.31 7.52
C GLU A 97 -34.16 -15.84 7.03
N LYS A 98 -35.01 -16.40 7.91
CA LYS A 98 -36.36 -16.82 7.56
C LYS A 98 -37.25 -15.65 7.14
N ASP A 99 -37.17 -14.52 7.83
CA ASP A 99 -37.97 -13.34 7.51
C ASP A 99 -37.56 -12.71 6.17
N ILE A 100 -36.26 -12.78 5.84
CA ILE A 100 -35.72 -12.39 4.53
C ILE A 100 -36.21 -13.35 3.44
N ASP A 101 -36.09 -14.67 3.65
CA ASP A 101 -36.54 -15.68 2.69
C ASP A 101 -38.05 -15.59 2.43
N ASP A 102 -38.85 -15.36 3.48
CA ASP A 102 -40.30 -15.20 3.36
C ASP A 102 -40.66 -13.89 2.64
N SER A 103 -39.88 -12.82 2.83
CA SER A 103 -40.05 -11.57 2.09
C SER A 103 -39.70 -11.73 0.62
N ILE A 104 -38.60 -12.42 0.30
CA ILE A 104 -38.19 -12.76 -1.06
C ILE A 104 -39.29 -13.58 -1.76
N ARG A 105 -39.78 -14.65 -1.12
CA ARG A 105 -40.89 -15.47 -1.65
C ARG A 105 -42.15 -14.65 -1.88
N THR A 106 -42.43 -13.68 -1.01
CA THR A 106 -43.59 -12.80 -1.16
C THR A 106 -43.44 -11.89 -2.38
N ILE A 107 -42.27 -11.28 -2.56
CA ILE A 107 -41.94 -10.46 -3.73
C ILE A 107 -42.06 -11.27 -5.02
N ILE A 108 -41.47 -12.48 -5.06
CA ILE A 108 -41.56 -13.38 -6.22
C ILE A 108 -43.01 -13.75 -6.53
N LYS A 109 -43.82 -14.09 -5.50
CA LYS A 109 -45.25 -14.40 -5.70
C LYS A 109 -46.03 -13.22 -6.28
N ILE A 110 -45.76 -12.00 -5.81
CA ILE A 110 -46.41 -10.80 -6.33
C ILE A 110 -45.95 -10.56 -7.78
N ALA A 111 -44.66 -10.68 -8.06
CA ALA A 111 -44.10 -10.49 -9.39
C ALA A 111 -44.67 -11.49 -10.40
N ASN A 112 -44.78 -12.77 -10.01
CA ASN A 112 -45.43 -13.82 -10.80
C ASN A 112 -46.92 -13.52 -11.06
N ARG A 113 -47.62 -12.93 -10.10
CA ARG A 113 -49.03 -12.52 -10.27
C ARG A 113 -49.19 -11.41 -11.30
N PHE A 114 -48.22 -10.50 -11.40
CA PHE A 114 -48.21 -9.41 -12.37
C PHE A 114 -47.43 -9.75 -13.65
N ASN A 115 -46.87 -10.97 -13.74
CA ASN A 115 -46.00 -11.43 -14.82
C ASN A 115 -44.87 -10.43 -15.13
N CYS A 116 -44.22 -9.94 -14.07
CA CYS A 116 -43.13 -8.97 -14.16
C CYS A 116 -41.87 -9.46 -13.46
N ASN A 117 -40.77 -8.75 -13.69
CA ASN A 117 -39.52 -8.99 -12.98
C ASN A 117 -39.67 -8.61 -11.50
N PRO A 118 -39.30 -9.47 -10.53
CA PRO A 118 -39.22 -9.15 -9.10
C PRO A 118 -38.52 -7.83 -8.76
N LEU A 119 -37.48 -7.44 -9.51
CA LEU A 119 -36.76 -6.18 -9.32
C LEU A 119 -37.53 -4.95 -9.84
N GLU A 120 -38.51 -5.16 -10.70
CA GLU A 120 -39.32 -4.09 -11.32
C GLU A 120 -40.73 -4.00 -10.71
N ILE A 121 -41.00 -4.77 -9.66
CA ILE A 121 -42.32 -4.93 -9.05
C ILE A 121 -42.97 -3.61 -8.63
N ASP A 122 -42.16 -2.61 -8.25
CA ASP A 122 -42.63 -1.30 -7.82
C ASP A 122 -43.34 -0.55 -8.95
N SER A 123 -42.90 -0.76 -10.19
CA SER A 123 -43.54 -0.15 -11.38
C SER A 123 -44.92 -0.75 -11.69
N PHE A 124 -45.17 -2.00 -11.27
CA PHE A 124 -46.42 -2.72 -11.52
C PHE A 124 -47.42 -2.60 -10.37
N THR A 125 -46.92 -2.56 -9.13
CA THR A 125 -47.73 -2.38 -7.92
C THR A 125 -48.05 -0.92 -7.64
N GLY A 126 -47.29 0.02 -8.22
CA GLY A 126 -47.39 1.46 -7.95
C GLY A 126 -47.00 1.84 -6.53
N SER A 127 -46.38 0.91 -5.80
CA SER A 127 -46.00 1.01 -4.39
C SER A 127 -44.55 0.57 -4.24
N ASP A 128 -43.83 1.19 -3.31
CA ASP A 128 -42.42 0.93 -3.01
C ASP A 128 -42.25 -0.39 -2.23
N THR A 129 -42.48 -1.50 -2.92
CA THR A 129 -42.62 -2.85 -2.38
C THR A 129 -41.25 -3.40 -1.97
N LEU A 130 -40.19 -3.13 -2.74
CA LEU A 130 -38.82 -3.51 -2.38
C LEU A 130 -38.36 -2.82 -1.10
N ASN A 131 -38.52 -1.49 -0.99
CA ASN A 131 -38.13 -0.78 0.23
C ASN A 131 -38.98 -1.17 1.45
N PHE A 132 -40.26 -1.51 1.24
CA PHE A 132 -41.12 -2.00 2.32
C PHE A 132 -40.57 -3.31 2.91
N HIS A 133 -40.23 -4.28 2.05
CA HIS A 133 -39.70 -5.57 2.49
C HIS A 133 -38.27 -5.46 3.05
N ALA A 134 -37.43 -4.57 2.51
CA ALA A 134 -36.10 -4.28 3.04
C ALA A 134 -36.18 -3.69 4.46
N LYS A 135 -37.07 -2.71 4.69
CA LYS A 135 -37.33 -2.14 6.02
C LYS A 135 -37.92 -3.14 7.00
N LYS A 136 -38.79 -4.04 6.52
CA LYS A 136 -39.38 -5.10 7.36
C LYS A 136 -38.32 -6.06 7.90
N CYS A 137 -37.30 -6.36 7.10
CA CYS A 137 -36.22 -7.29 7.45
C CYS A 137 -34.99 -6.59 8.06
N ASP A 138 -35.03 -5.27 8.25
CA ASP A 138 -33.91 -4.44 8.71
C ASP A 138 -32.62 -4.62 7.89
N ILE A 139 -32.76 -4.74 6.57
CA ILE A 139 -31.63 -4.87 5.62
C ILE A 139 -31.59 -3.71 4.62
N PRO A 140 -30.39 -3.38 4.10
CA PRO A 140 -30.28 -2.50 2.95
C PRO A 140 -30.99 -3.06 1.72
N VAL A 141 -31.59 -2.18 0.94
CA VAL A 141 -32.33 -2.54 -0.30
C VAL A 141 -31.43 -3.27 -1.29
N ILE A 142 -30.17 -2.84 -1.41
CA ILE A 142 -29.16 -3.45 -2.28
C ILE A 142 -28.92 -4.91 -1.90
N GLU A 143 -28.97 -5.26 -0.61
CA GLU A 143 -28.80 -6.64 -0.16
C GLU A 143 -29.99 -7.52 -0.57
N LEU A 144 -31.21 -6.97 -0.51
CA LEU A 144 -32.43 -7.66 -0.96
C LEU A 144 -32.42 -7.88 -2.49
N GLU A 145 -32.01 -6.87 -3.26
CA GLU A 145 -31.87 -6.96 -4.71
C GLU A 145 -30.87 -8.04 -5.12
N GLN A 146 -29.71 -8.08 -4.47
CA GLN A 146 -28.69 -9.11 -4.73
C GLN A 146 -29.19 -10.53 -4.46
N ARG A 147 -29.98 -10.73 -3.39
CA ARG A 147 -30.57 -12.05 -3.11
C ARG A 147 -31.66 -12.43 -4.12
N LEU A 148 -32.46 -11.46 -4.58
CA LEU A 148 -33.45 -11.69 -5.64
C LEU A 148 -32.79 -12.05 -6.99
N GLU A 149 -31.61 -11.50 -7.28
CA GLU A 149 -30.81 -11.87 -8.45
C GLU A 149 -30.25 -13.30 -8.36
N GLN A 150 -29.83 -13.74 -7.17
CA GLN A 150 -29.30 -15.09 -6.93
C GLN A 150 -30.38 -16.18 -7.05
N GLU A 151 -31.58 -15.95 -6.51
CA GLU A 151 -32.71 -16.89 -6.63
C GLU A 151 -33.15 -17.08 -8.10
N LYS A 152 -33.07 -16.02 -8.92
CA LYS A 152 -33.34 -16.12 -10.36
C LYS A 152 -32.32 -16.96 -11.12
N SER A 153 -31.07 -16.98 -10.68
CA SER A 153 -30.05 -17.82 -11.31
C SER A 153 -30.23 -19.31 -10.99
N ASP A 154 -30.88 -19.64 -9.88
CA ASP A 154 -31.15 -21.02 -9.46
C ASP A 154 -32.43 -21.62 -10.07
N GLU A 155 -33.43 -20.80 -10.44
CA GLU A 155 -34.65 -21.24 -11.17
C GLU A 155 -34.41 -21.49 -12.68
N GLY A 156 -33.17 -21.37 -13.17
CA GLY A 156 -32.78 -21.49 -14.58
C GLY A 156 -32.27 -22.86 -15.06
N ILE A 157 -32.49 -23.96 -14.30
CA ILE A 157 -32.12 -25.34 -14.65
C ILE A 157 -33.35 -26.23 -14.80
#